data_AF-A0AAV6T279-F1
#
_entry.id   AF-A0AAV6T279-F1
#
_cell.length_a   1.000
_cell.length_b   1.000
_cell.length_c   1.000
_cell.angle_alpha   90.00
_cell.angle_beta   90.00
_cell.angle_gamma   90.00
#
_symmetry.space_group_name_H-M   'P 1'
#
loop_
_entity.id
_entity.type
_entity.pdbx_description
1 polymer ?
#
loop_
_entity_poly.entity_id
_entity_poly.type
_entity_poly.pdbx_seq_one_letter_code
_entity_poly.pdbx_strand_id
1 'polypeptide(L)'
;MGLHCWPSAAAIFSVNTPTNWTVWTVIVLLLLILTQVVSSLMLHAGVFILSSEVLVSPFRVCLAQEHGGEVNCYAGTGAETEVKTTILSAVVILGLYVPVVLVAFALLAVVLSAYSKERAALGFSAVCQAASSLLILTGIIGFLLQHQVYVSWGNMTLWFYVCVCVQAELLLSAALTCVSQRSLKSDWR
;
A
#
# COMPACT_ATOMS: atom_id res chain seq x y z
N MET A 1 33.45 -41.81 24.46
CA MET A 1 33.12 -40.65 25.32
C MET A 1 33.34 -39.42 24.48
N GLY A 2 32.24 -38.79 24.05
CA GLY A 2 32.23 -37.58 23.25
C GLY A 2 32.30 -36.31 24.11
N LEU A 3 32.00 -35.17 23.47
CA LEU A 3 32.01 -33.75 23.92
C LEU A 3 33.28 -33.03 23.43
N HIS A 4 33.29 -31.94 22.67
CA HIS A 4 32.26 -31.11 22.05
C HIS A 4 32.92 -30.38 20.87
N CYS A 5 32.51 -30.63 19.63
CA CYS A 5 32.71 -29.67 18.55
C CYS A 5 31.63 -28.62 18.70
N TRP A 6 31.98 -27.46 19.22
CA TRP A 6 31.16 -26.26 19.12
C TRP A 6 31.22 -25.81 17.65
N PRO A 7 30.12 -25.80 16.88
CA PRO A 7 30.14 -24.98 15.68
C PRO A 7 30.00 -23.54 16.18
N SER A 8 31.09 -22.78 16.06
CA SER A 8 31.06 -21.32 16.13
C SER A 8 30.01 -20.83 15.15
N ALA A 9 28.80 -20.57 15.65
CA ALA A 9 27.73 -19.90 14.94
C ALA A 9 28.07 -18.42 14.78
N ALA A 10 29.23 -18.13 14.19
CA ALA A 10 29.46 -16.89 13.49
C ALA A 10 28.76 -17.07 12.13
N ALA A 11 27.43 -16.97 12.13
CA ALA A 11 26.68 -16.60 10.94
C ALA A 11 27.09 -15.16 10.62
N ILE A 12 28.27 -15.02 10.03
CA ILE A 12 28.73 -13.77 9.44
C ILE A 12 27.68 -13.47 8.39
N PHE A 13 26.83 -12.49 8.70
CA PHE A 13 25.92 -11.86 7.78
C PHE A 13 26.80 -11.27 6.67
N SER A 14 27.11 -12.08 5.66
CA SER A 14 27.85 -11.62 4.50
C SER A 14 26.88 -10.79 3.69
N VAL A 15 26.90 -9.48 3.96
CA VAL A 15 26.18 -8.43 3.23
C VAL A 15 26.63 -8.35 1.75
N ASN A 16 27.63 -9.14 1.34
CA ASN A 16 28.32 -9.03 0.06
C ASN A 16 27.83 -9.93 -1.07
N THR A 17 26.73 -10.68 -0.93
CA THR A 17 26.11 -11.33 -2.10
C THR A 17 25.10 -10.38 -2.76
N PRO A 18 25.07 -10.29 -4.10
CA PRO A 18 24.15 -9.40 -4.83
C PRO A 18 22.66 -9.66 -4.51
N THR A 19 22.33 -10.90 -4.12
CA THR A 19 21.02 -11.31 -3.60
C THR A 19 20.65 -10.66 -2.27
N ASN A 20 21.62 -10.29 -1.44
CA ASN A 20 21.37 -9.64 -0.16
C ASN A 20 20.93 -8.18 -0.40
N TRP A 21 21.59 -7.48 -1.33
CA TRP A 21 21.27 -6.09 -1.68
C TRP A 21 19.85 -5.92 -2.22
N THR A 22 19.38 -6.80 -3.10
CA THR A 22 18.02 -6.67 -3.65
C THR A 22 16.94 -6.87 -2.58
N VAL A 23 17.14 -7.82 -1.66
CA VAL A 23 16.23 -8.07 -0.54
C VAL A 23 16.19 -6.87 0.41
N TRP A 24 17.35 -6.28 0.74
CA TRP A 24 17.40 -5.05 1.55
C TRP A 24 16.72 -3.87 0.87
N THR A 25 16.91 -3.69 -0.44
CA THR A 25 16.20 -2.66 -1.20
C THR A 25 14.69 -2.85 -1.15
N VAL A 26 14.20 -4.09 -1.29
CA VAL A 26 12.76 -4.39 -1.14
C VAL A 26 12.26 -4.06 0.27
N ILE A 27 13.02 -4.42 1.31
CA ILE A 27 12.66 -4.10 2.71
C ILE A 27 12.54 -2.58 2.90
N VAL A 28 13.52 -1.81 2.42
CA VAL A 28 13.52 -0.36 2.53
C VAL A 28 12.35 0.25 1.75
N LEU A 29 12.08 -0.22 0.53
CA LEU A 29 10.94 0.24 -0.27
C LEU A 29 9.61 -0.04 0.45
N LEU A 30 9.40 -1.25 0.96
CA LEU A 30 8.17 -1.61 1.68
C LEU A 30 8.00 -0.79 2.97
N LEU A 31 9.09 -0.49 3.69
CA LEU A 31 9.07 0.42 4.84
C LEU A 31 8.70 1.85 4.45
N LEU A 32 9.26 2.35 3.35
CA LEU A 32 8.93 3.67 2.81
C LEU A 32 7.46 3.73 2.43
N ILE A 33 6.95 2.75 1.69
CA ILE A 33 5.53 2.64 1.31
C ILE A 33 4.65 2.65 2.56
N LEU A 34 4.93 1.79 3.54
CA LEU A 34 4.14 1.70 4.76
C LEU A 34 4.13 3.04 5.52
N THR A 35 5.29 3.70 5.61
CA THR A 35 5.43 4.99 6.29
C THR A 35 4.67 6.10 5.56
N GLN A 36 4.77 6.16 4.22
CA GLN A 36 4.05 7.12 3.39
C GLN A 36 2.53 6.96 3.57
N VAL A 37 2.03 5.72 3.47
CA VAL A 37 0.59 5.44 3.59
C VAL A 37 0.07 5.74 4.99
N VAL A 38 0.78 5.32 6.05
CA VAL A 38 0.36 5.59 7.44
C VAL A 38 0.46 7.08 7.77
N SER A 39 1.56 7.75 7.42
CA SER A 39 1.75 9.18 7.72
C SER A 39 0.74 10.03 6.97
N SER A 40 0.53 9.72 5.69
CA SER A 40 -0.42 10.48 4.87
C SER A 40 -1.86 10.26 5.38
N LEU A 41 -2.17 9.09 5.96
CA LEU A 41 -3.51 8.76 6.49
C LEU A 41 -3.77 9.57 7.76
N MET A 42 -2.76 9.67 8.63
CA MET A 42 -2.81 10.44 9.87
C MET A 42 -2.85 11.95 9.62
N LEU A 43 -2.10 12.45 8.62
CA LEU A 43 -1.97 13.89 8.36
C LEU A 43 -3.09 14.46 7.48
N HIS A 44 -3.59 13.70 6.51
CA HIS A 44 -4.55 14.20 5.52
C HIS A 44 -5.95 13.61 5.67
N ALA A 45 -6.18 12.79 6.71
CA ALA A 45 -7.45 12.13 7.00
C ALA A 45 -8.08 11.41 5.79
N GLY A 46 -7.24 10.97 4.84
CA GLY A 46 -7.68 10.32 3.60
C GLY A 46 -8.62 11.15 2.73
N VAL A 47 -8.47 12.48 2.70
CA VAL A 47 -9.22 13.35 1.76
C VAL A 47 -8.61 13.20 0.37
N PHE A 48 -9.42 12.95 -0.66
CA PHE A 48 -8.96 12.75 -2.03
C PHE A 48 -9.15 13.99 -2.92
N ILE A 49 -10.28 14.68 -2.78
CA ILE A 49 -10.59 15.90 -3.53
C ILE A 49 -10.82 17.03 -2.53
N LEU A 50 -10.15 18.16 -2.77
CA LEU A 50 -10.36 19.40 -2.05
C LEU A 50 -10.57 20.52 -3.06
N SER A 51 -11.77 21.07 -3.08
CA SER A 51 -12.18 22.26 -3.84
C SER A 51 -12.63 23.34 -2.87
N SER A 52 -12.76 24.59 -3.33
CA SER A 52 -13.30 25.71 -2.55
C SER A 52 -14.72 25.44 -2.02
N GLU A 53 -15.46 24.58 -2.70
CA GLU A 53 -16.88 24.28 -2.41
C GLU A 53 -17.10 22.86 -1.86
N VAL A 54 -16.15 21.94 -2.05
CA VAL A 54 -16.35 20.51 -1.78
C VAL A 54 -15.09 19.84 -1.25
N LEU A 55 -15.24 19.07 -0.17
CA LEU A 55 -14.23 18.17 0.36
C LEU A 55 -14.75 16.72 0.27
N VAL A 56 -14.05 15.88 -0.49
CA VAL A 56 -14.45 14.49 -0.73
C VAL A 56 -13.40 13.54 -0.16
N SER A 57 -13.84 12.68 0.74
CA SER A 57 -13.09 11.57 1.31
C SER A 57 -13.90 10.27 1.12
N PRO A 58 -13.28 9.08 1.09
CA PRO A 58 -13.99 7.81 0.97
C PRO A 58 -15.11 7.60 2.01
N PHE A 59 -15.06 8.30 3.15
CA PHE A 59 -16.03 8.17 4.25
C PHE A 59 -17.04 9.32 4.32
N ARG A 60 -16.71 10.49 3.75
CA ARG A 60 -17.48 11.72 3.96
C ARG A 60 -17.38 12.65 2.78
N VAL A 61 -18.49 13.29 2.47
CA VAL A 61 -18.55 14.40 1.51
C VAL A 61 -18.99 15.63 2.29
N CYS A 62 -18.18 16.67 2.29
CA CYS A 62 -18.51 17.95 2.90
C CYS A 62 -18.69 19.01 1.82
N LEU A 63 -19.78 19.75 1.91
CA LEU A 63 -20.10 20.87 1.03
C LEU A 63 -19.98 22.17 1.84
N ALA A 64 -19.22 23.12 1.32
CA ALA A 64 -19.17 24.48 1.86
C ALA A 64 -20.34 25.27 1.26
N GLN A 65 -21.23 25.77 2.11
CA GLN A 65 -22.39 26.53 1.64
C GLN A 65 -21.97 27.97 1.30
N GLU A 66 -22.23 28.42 0.07
CA GLU A 66 -21.75 29.70 -0.50
C GLU A 66 -22.12 30.96 0.30
N HIS A 67 -23.14 30.90 1.19
CA HIS A 67 -23.73 32.09 1.82
C HIS A 67 -23.71 32.09 3.36
N GLY A 68 -23.05 31.13 4.03
CA GLY A 68 -23.18 31.01 5.50
C GLY A 68 -21.94 30.56 6.28
N GLY A 69 -20.85 30.14 5.63
CA GLY A 69 -19.66 29.62 6.33
C GLY A 69 -19.87 28.27 7.03
N GLU A 70 -21.09 27.74 7.04
CA GLU A 70 -21.40 26.41 7.57
C GLU A 70 -20.96 25.33 6.56
N VAL A 71 -20.10 24.42 7.03
CA VAL A 71 -19.66 23.26 6.27
C VAL A 71 -20.58 22.09 6.63
N ASN A 72 -21.44 21.70 5.70
CA ASN A 72 -22.33 20.55 5.90
C ASN A 72 -21.64 19.28 5.42
N CYS A 73 -21.27 18.43 6.37
CA CYS A 73 -20.69 17.11 6.10
C CYS A 73 -21.78 16.04 6.13
N TYR A 74 -21.95 15.37 5.01
CA TYR A 74 -22.77 14.18 4.90
C TYR A 74 -21.86 12.96 5.01
N ALA A 75 -22.15 12.06 5.95
CA ALA A 75 -21.70 10.67 5.79
C ALA A 75 -22.23 10.21 4.42
N GLY A 76 -21.44 9.49 3.63
CA GLY A 76 -21.73 9.15 2.23
C GLY A 76 -23.02 8.35 1.95
N THR A 77 -23.95 8.32 2.89
CA THR A 77 -25.30 7.76 2.84
C THR A 77 -26.32 8.89 2.93
N GLY A 78 -26.40 9.73 1.88
CA GLY A 78 -27.63 10.47 1.62
C GLY A 78 -28.72 9.46 1.30
N ALA A 79 -29.81 9.49 2.07
CA ALA A 79 -30.92 8.55 1.94
C ALA A 79 -31.39 8.42 0.47
N GLU A 80 -31.63 7.18 0.05
CA GLU A 80 -32.37 6.74 -1.15
C GLU A 80 -31.66 6.55 -2.51
N THR A 81 -30.37 6.84 -2.69
CA THR A 81 -29.71 6.57 -3.99
C THR A 81 -28.81 5.33 -4.02
N GLU A 82 -29.43 4.23 -4.49
CA GLU A 82 -28.85 3.01 -5.10
C GLU A 82 -27.79 2.22 -4.29
N VAL A 83 -28.12 0.97 -3.96
CA VAL A 83 -27.21 -0.10 -3.46
C VAL A 83 -25.84 -0.11 -4.17
N LYS A 84 -25.81 0.30 -5.45
CA LYS A 84 -24.63 0.39 -6.31
C LYS A 84 -23.59 1.39 -5.77
N THR A 85 -24.00 2.54 -5.24
CA THR A 85 -23.10 3.57 -4.69
C THR A 85 -22.48 3.12 -3.36
N THR A 86 -23.27 2.45 -2.51
CA THR A 86 -22.80 1.88 -1.23
C THR A 86 -21.75 0.79 -1.45
N ILE A 87 -22.00 -0.12 -2.40
CA ILE A 87 -21.02 -1.17 -2.74
C ILE A 87 -19.73 -0.55 -3.27
N LEU A 88 -19.83 0.45 -4.17
CA LEU A 88 -18.65 1.10 -4.73
C LEU A 88 -17.84 1.84 -3.65
N SER A 89 -18.49 2.55 -2.73
CA SER A 89 -17.84 3.21 -1.60
C SER A 89 -17.13 2.20 -0.69
N ALA A 90 -17.77 1.07 -0.37
CA ALA A 90 -17.13 0.00 0.39
C ALA A 90 -15.90 -0.57 -0.33
N VAL A 91 -15.99 -0.79 -1.64
CA VAL A 91 -14.85 -1.24 -2.48
C VAL A 91 -13.71 -0.22 -2.47
N VAL A 92 -14.01 1.08 -2.54
CA VAL A 92 -13.00 2.14 -2.47
C VAL A 92 -12.32 2.15 -1.10
N ILE A 93 -13.10 2.08 -0.01
CA ILE A 93 -12.55 2.02 1.35
C ILE A 93 -11.67 0.79 1.52
N LEU A 94 -12.18 -0.40 1.19
CA LEU A 94 -11.39 -1.63 1.31
C LEU A 94 -10.14 -1.58 0.42
N GLY A 95 -10.29 -1.09 -0.81
CA GLY A 95 -9.21 -0.94 -1.78
C GLY A 95 -8.08 -0.02 -1.33
N LEU A 96 -8.35 0.94 -0.45
CA LEU A 96 -7.34 1.89 0.04
C LEU A 96 -6.77 1.51 1.41
N TYR A 97 -7.53 0.80 2.25
CA TYR A 97 -7.13 0.48 3.63
C TYR A 97 -6.58 -0.94 3.81
N VAL A 98 -7.11 -1.93 3.09
CA VAL A 98 -6.58 -3.31 3.11
C VAL A 98 -5.11 -3.37 2.65
N PRO A 99 -4.66 -2.60 1.63
CA PRO A 99 -3.26 -2.54 1.25
C PRO A 99 -2.30 -2.21 2.40
N VAL A 100 -2.69 -1.39 3.38
CA VAL A 100 -1.82 -1.05 4.52
C VAL A 100 -1.41 -2.31 5.29
N VAL A 101 -2.41 -3.16 5.56
CA VAL A 101 -2.23 -4.42 6.28
C VAL A 101 -1.44 -5.41 5.42
N LEU A 102 -1.77 -5.51 4.13
CA LEU A 102 -1.07 -6.41 3.20
C LEU A 102 0.41 -6.03 3.00
N VAL A 103 0.73 -4.74 2.96
CA VAL A 103 2.13 -4.25 2.86
C VAL A 103 2.91 -4.61 4.13
N ALA A 104 2.30 -4.48 5.32
CA ALA A 104 2.93 -4.92 6.56
C ALA A 104 3.22 -6.43 6.56
N PHE A 105 2.28 -7.26 6.08
CA PHE A 105 2.50 -8.70 5.92
C PHE A 105 3.56 -9.00 4.86
N ALA A 106 3.58 -8.27 3.75
CA ALA A 106 4.59 -8.41 2.72
C ALA A 106 5.99 -8.14 3.28
N LEU A 107 6.14 -7.07 4.06
CA LEU A 107 7.39 -6.70 4.72
C LEU A 107 7.85 -7.79 5.69
N LEU A 108 6.95 -8.25 6.56
CA LEU A 108 7.25 -9.32 7.51
C LEU A 108 7.73 -10.58 6.78
N ALA A 109 7.09 -10.93 5.67
CA ALA A 109 7.46 -12.10 4.88
C ALA A 109 8.83 -11.96 4.19
N VAL A 110 9.21 -10.76 3.71
CA VAL A 110 10.57 -10.53 3.19
C VAL A 110 11.61 -10.65 4.29
N VAL A 111 11.35 -10.07 5.47
CA VAL A 111 12.25 -10.15 6.63
C VAL A 111 12.42 -11.60 7.09
N LEU A 112 11.33 -12.36 7.18
CA LEU A 112 11.36 -13.77 7.52
C LEU A 112 12.17 -14.55 6.48
N SER A 113 11.95 -14.31 5.18
CA SER A 113 12.74 -14.97 4.15
C SER A 113 14.23 -14.63 4.21
N ALA A 114 14.59 -13.39 4.56
CA ALA A 114 15.98 -13.00 4.74
C ALA A 114 16.66 -13.79 5.87
N TYR A 115 15.93 -14.09 6.94
CA TYR A 115 16.43 -14.84 8.10
C TYR A 115 16.40 -16.37 7.91
N SER A 116 15.24 -16.92 7.52
CA SER A 116 15.02 -18.37 7.38
C SER A 116 15.47 -18.92 6.03
N LYS A 117 15.83 -18.06 5.07
CA LYS A 117 16.10 -18.40 3.65
C LYS A 117 14.94 -19.14 2.98
N GLU A 118 13.72 -18.93 3.48
CA GLU A 118 12.54 -19.63 2.99
C GLU A 118 11.94 -18.95 1.75
N ARG A 119 11.84 -19.71 0.65
CA ARG A 119 11.31 -19.20 -0.63
C ARG A 119 9.81 -18.95 -0.61
N ALA A 120 9.06 -19.74 0.16
CA ALA A 120 7.61 -19.61 0.25
C ALA A 120 7.21 -18.22 0.79
N ALA A 121 7.98 -17.70 1.76
CA ALA A 121 7.78 -16.37 2.33
C ALA A 121 7.97 -15.24 1.29
N LEU A 122 8.97 -15.33 0.39
CA LEU A 122 9.11 -14.35 -0.70
C LEU A 122 7.96 -14.43 -1.71
N GLY A 123 7.49 -15.64 -2.03
CA GLY A 123 6.33 -15.83 -2.89
C GLY A 123 5.08 -15.20 -2.29
N PHE A 124 4.83 -15.44 -1.00
CA PHE A 124 3.74 -14.81 -0.26
C PHE A 124 3.87 -13.28 -0.26
N SER A 125 5.07 -12.75 -0.02
CA SER A 125 5.32 -11.30 -0.08
C SER A 125 4.97 -10.71 -1.45
N ALA A 126 5.41 -11.36 -2.54
CA ALA A 126 5.09 -10.91 -3.89
C ALA A 126 3.57 -10.90 -4.16
N VAL A 127 2.84 -11.92 -3.67
CA VAL A 127 1.38 -11.98 -3.76
C VAL A 127 0.74 -10.84 -2.98
N CYS A 128 1.18 -10.57 -1.74
CA CYS A 128 0.68 -9.46 -0.93
C CYS A 128 0.93 -8.10 -1.61
N GLN A 129 2.12 -7.88 -2.20
CA GLN A 129 2.44 -6.66 -2.92
C GLN A 129 1.57 -6.50 -4.18
N ALA A 130 1.40 -7.57 -4.96
CA ALA A 130 0.55 -7.56 -6.16
C ALA A 130 -0.93 -7.31 -5.80
N ALA A 131 -1.44 -7.97 -4.75
CA ALA A 131 -2.80 -7.76 -4.26
C ALA A 131 -3.00 -6.33 -3.76
N SER A 132 -2.03 -5.78 -3.01
CA SER A 132 -2.05 -4.38 -2.56
C SER A 132 -2.10 -3.41 -3.73
N SER A 133 -1.25 -3.61 -4.73
CA SER A 133 -1.21 -2.82 -5.96
C SER A 133 -2.55 -2.87 -6.72
N LEU A 134 -3.16 -4.05 -6.86
CA LEU A 134 -4.46 -4.16 -7.52
C LEU A 134 -5.55 -3.45 -6.72
N LEU A 135 -5.57 -3.61 -5.40
CA LEU A 135 -6.55 -2.99 -4.52
C LEU A 135 -6.46 -1.45 -4.55
N ILE A 136 -5.26 -0.88 -4.48
CA ILE A 136 -5.05 0.58 -4.57
C ILE A 136 -5.54 1.08 -5.92
N LEU A 137 -5.17 0.41 -7.01
CA LEU A 137 -5.61 0.79 -8.36
C LEU A 137 -7.13 0.73 -8.49
N THR A 138 -7.75 -0.34 -7.98
CA THR A 138 -9.22 -0.47 -7.95
C THR A 138 -9.86 0.63 -7.10
N GLY A 139 -9.28 0.98 -5.96
CA GLY A 139 -9.75 2.06 -5.10
C GLY A 139 -9.68 3.43 -5.79
N ILE A 140 -8.56 3.74 -6.44
CA ILE A 140 -8.37 4.97 -7.20
C ILE A 140 -9.39 5.05 -8.36
N ILE A 141 -9.51 3.99 -9.16
CA ILE A 141 -10.45 3.97 -10.30
C ILE A 141 -11.89 4.11 -9.79
N GLY A 142 -12.28 3.34 -8.77
CA GLY A 142 -13.61 3.41 -8.18
C GLY A 142 -13.94 4.81 -7.66
N PHE A 143 -12.99 5.45 -6.98
CA PHE A 143 -13.15 6.81 -6.48
C PHE A 143 -13.31 7.83 -7.62
N LEU A 144 -12.47 7.75 -8.65
CA LEU A 144 -12.55 8.65 -9.82
C LEU A 144 -13.87 8.47 -10.58
N LEU A 145 -14.36 7.23 -10.74
CA LEU A 145 -15.65 6.95 -11.36
C LEU A 145 -16.82 7.51 -10.55
N GLN A 146 -16.74 7.46 -9.21
CA GLN A 146 -17.79 7.98 -8.34
C GLN A 146 -17.87 9.51 -8.35
N HIS A 147 -16.75 10.19 -8.53
CA HIS A 147 -16.65 11.65 -8.38
C HIS A 147 -16.23 12.38 -9.66
N GLN A 148 -16.46 11.82 -10.85
CA GLN A 148 -16.02 12.36 -12.14
C GLN A 148 -16.29 13.86 -12.33
N VAL A 149 -17.44 14.35 -11.84
CA VAL A 149 -17.83 15.76 -11.95
C VAL A 149 -16.88 16.72 -11.22
N TYR A 150 -16.24 16.25 -10.15
CA TYR A 150 -15.31 17.05 -9.32
C TYR A 150 -13.84 16.76 -9.62
N VAL A 151 -13.55 15.86 -10.56
CA VAL A 151 -12.19 15.48 -10.96
C VAL A 151 -11.58 16.60 -11.79
N SER A 152 -10.70 17.38 -11.17
CA SER A 152 -9.78 18.27 -11.85
C SER A 152 -8.39 18.13 -11.22
N TRP A 153 -7.33 18.27 -12.00
CA TRP A 153 -5.96 18.16 -11.48
C TRP A 153 -5.66 19.20 -10.38
N GLY A 154 -6.28 20.37 -10.43
CA GLY A 154 -6.14 21.41 -9.40
C GLY A 154 -6.85 21.09 -8.09
N ASN A 155 -7.86 20.21 -8.10
CA ASN A 155 -8.64 19.83 -6.93
C ASN A 155 -8.15 18.52 -6.29
N MET A 156 -7.16 17.85 -6.90
CA MET A 156 -6.59 16.63 -6.34
C MET A 156 -5.69 16.95 -5.15
N THR A 157 -5.90 16.23 -4.06
CA THR A 157 -5.13 16.40 -2.83
C THR A 157 -3.77 15.69 -2.89
N LEU A 158 -2.89 16.06 -1.95
CA LEU A 158 -1.64 15.34 -1.71
C LEU A 158 -1.84 13.84 -1.52
N TRP A 159 -2.90 13.42 -0.83
CA TRP A 159 -3.19 12.00 -0.57
C TRP A 159 -3.41 11.21 -1.87
N PHE A 160 -4.12 11.77 -2.86
CA PHE A 160 -4.28 11.14 -4.18
C PHE A 160 -2.91 10.90 -4.85
N TYR A 161 -2.04 11.91 -4.86
CA TYR A 161 -0.70 11.78 -5.44
C TYR A 161 0.15 10.76 -4.70
N VAL A 162 0.08 10.72 -3.36
CA VAL A 162 0.76 9.69 -2.56
C VAL A 162 0.26 8.30 -2.94
N CYS A 163 -1.04 8.08 -3.13
CA CYS A 163 -1.57 6.79 -3.59
C CYS A 163 -1.00 6.38 -4.97
N VAL A 164 -0.87 7.32 -5.91
CA VAL A 164 -0.27 7.06 -7.23
C VAL A 164 1.23 6.74 -7.12
N CYS A 165 1.98 7.46 -6.27
CA CYS A 165 3.39 7.17 -6.01
C CYS A 165 3.58 5.78 -5.37
N VAL A 166 2.82 5.48 -4.33
CA VAL A 166 2.81 4.17 -3.65
C VAL A 166 2.50 3.04 -4.64
N GLN A 167 1.58 3.28 -5.59
CA GLN A 167 1.28 2.31 -6.62
C GLN A 167 2.51 1.97 -7.49
N ALA A 168 3.25 2.99 -7.92
CA ALA A 168 4.47 2.79 -8.71
C ALA A 168 5.57 2.08 -7.88
N GLU A 169 5.73 2.47 -6.62
CA GLU A 169 6.69 1.85 -5.69
C GLU A 169 6.36 0.38 -5.43
N LEU A 170 5.08 0.02 -5.27
CA LEU A 170 4.63 -1.37 -5.09
C LEU A 170 4.89 -2.24 -6.32
N LEU A 171 4.68 -1.70 -7.53
CA LEU A 171 5.00 -2.41 -8.76
C LEU A 171 6.51 -2.68 -8.87
N LEU A 172 7.32 -1.69 -8.52
CA LEU A 172 8.77 -1.82 -8.50
C LEU A 172 9.22 -2.85 -7.44
N SER A 173 8.68 -2.77 -6.22
CA SER A 173 9.03 -3.70 -5.14
C SER A 173 8.62 -5.14 -5.48
N ALA A 174 7.46 -5.33 -6.12
CA ALA A 174 6.97 -6.64 -6.53
C ALA A 174 7.88 -7.25 -7.61
N ALA A 175 8.31 -6.43 -8.58
CA ALA A 175 9.27 -6.86 -9.60
C ALA A 175 10.61 -7.27 -8.99
N LEU A 176 11.15 -6.47 -8.06
CA LEU A 176 12.40 -6.79 -7.34
C LEU A 176 12.28 -8.04 -6.46
N THR A 177 11.12 -8.24 -5.83
CA THR A 177 10.82 -9.46 -5.04
C THR A 177 10.82 -10.68 -5.94
N CYS A 178 10.17 -10.61 -7.12
CA CYS A 178 10.16 -11.68 -8.12
C CYS A 178 11.58 -12.01 -8.63
N VAL A 179 12.40 -10.99 -8.91
CA VAL A 179 13.80 -11.18 -9.33
C VAL A 179 14.61 -11.86 -8.23
N SER A 180 14.45 -11.42 -6.98
CA SER A 180 15.13 -12.01 -5.83
C SER A 180 14.75 -13.48 -5.63
N GLN A 181 13.47 -13.82 -5.80
CA GLN A 181 12.98 -15.20 -5.74
C GLN A 181 13.60 -16.08 -6.84
N ARG A 182 13.77 -15.55 -8.06
CA ARG A 182 14.42 -16.27 -9.17
C ARG A 182 15.90 -16.49 -8.92
N SER A 183 16.62 -15.50 -8.41
CA SER A 183 18.04 -15.64 -8.08
C SER A 183 18.26 -16.68 -6.97
N LEU A 184 17.40 -16.70 -5.95
CA LEU A 184 17.45 -17.76 -4.95
C LEU A 184 17.10 -19.13 -5.52
N LYS A 185 16.44 -19.24 -6.69
CA LYS A 185 16.19 -20.53 -7.35
C LYS A 185 17.45 -21.06 -8.04
N SER A 186 18.26 -20.19 -8.64
CA SER A 186 19.50 -20.60 -9.31
C SER A 186 20.57 -21.06 -8.33
N ASP A 187 20.72 -20.41 -7.17
CA ASP A 187 21.80 -20.72 -6.21
C ASP A 187 21.67 -22.11 -5.54
N TRP A 188 20.55 -22.81 -5.72
CA TRP A 188 20.32 -24.14 -5.14
C TRP A 188 20.22 -25.25 -6.20
N ARG A 189 20.47 -24.93 -7.46
CA ARG A 189 20.65 -25.92 -8.53
C ARG A 189 22.13 -26.11 -8.79
#